data_AF-A0A5D0TH49-F1
#
_entry.id   AF-A0A5D0TH49-F1
#
_cell.length_a   1.000
_cell.length_b   1.000
_cell.length_c   1.000
_cell.angle_alpha   90.00
_cell.angle_beta   90.00
_cell.angle_gamma   90.00
#
_symmetry.space_group_name_H-M   'P 1'
#
loop_
_entity.id
_entity.type
_entity.pdbx_description
1 polymer ?
#
loop_
_entity_poly.entity_id
_entity_poly.type
_entity_poly.pdbx_seq_one_letter_code
_entity_poly.pdbx_strand_id
1 'polypeptide(L)'
;MSPRYASLVPAEELASPMAYRQLRRPRESADFRREVEELVRQACREQEAGDLLADAFVSMSANLAGEGALSFTGLVPAPRFVRARTAYDSVMRAEGSRGSLHSYLNAAQSSLLVGDPHFREAFAHPLLVALIAHILGGPVKIVDLRAKDTQPLDVVARDNTLHIDNNPFMDEFKVIVTWTSGTERGPSGQGLTYLPRTNRLFRQCQVGPRGEAWSDEDSCIFPTRTRVDEALAAQARFYDDRLPRVVHLKDLPFPCHTIFAASRLVHHRYRTSTGAPRSAIMASFHRTDDGADRLGVGDLTGTDLDRSLLSGVVGPGFLAALRSEATDIVDALRLSVSRPDLVVDPDRHLLEGDGLHGWYARLSEGVSLNRLREATLAGSRDGATPAVERLVLRVQYDLQGPLSMPLYADLSEEDRKRARIVIREMAPERIRHFVTRLRADRIRRGAPAPVRRPFDRSVEELHHGLRTLDQAMASAEPSGYVDPIWGPTDGHRVVRSLHRFVVDLARTAKRTEDEDSLVTASAFGALSAALATDLLVLGAPGRDIAARLFTLYLGLVASDVPERESDAP
;
A
#
# COMPACT_ATOMS: atom_id res chain seq x y z
N MET A 1 -15.08 -8.22 25.11
CA MET A 1 -13.72 -8.15 24.51
C MET A 1 -13.91 -8.15 23.02
N SER A 2 -13.43 -7.13 22.29
CA SER A 2 -13.49 -7.15 20.82
C SER A 2 -12.54 -8.23 20.33
N PRO A 3 -12.95 -9.16 19.44
CA PRO A 3 -12.00 -10.08 18.85
C PRO A 3 -10.95 -9.26 18.11
N ARG A 4 -9.68 -9.45 18.47
CA ARG A 4 -8.53 -8.74 17.88
C ARG A 4 -8.44 -8.90 16.35
N TYR A 5 -9.09 -9.93 15.80
CA TYR A 5 -9.05 -10.29 14.39
C TYR A 5 -10.47 -10.54 13.85
N ALA A 6 -10.71 -10.24 12.58
CA ALA A 6 -12.02 -10.38 11.94
C ALA A 6 -12.12 -11.64 11.09
N SER A 7 -13.21 -12.41 11.22
CA SER A 7 -13.47 -13.59 10.38
C SER A 7 -13.80 -13.21 8.93
N LEU A 8 -13.60 -14.16 8.01
CA LEU A 8 -14.08 -14.08 6.63
C LEU A 8 -15.47 -14.71 6.55
N VAL A 9 -16.43 -13.95 6.04
CA VAL A 9 -17.85 -14.32 5.99
C VAL A 9 -18.44 -14.01 4.61
N PRO A 10 -19.46 -14.73 4.15
CA PRO A 10 -20.19 -14.34 2.95
C PRO A 10 -21.03 -13.06 3.20
N ALA A 11 -21.56 -12.45 2.14
CA ALA A 11 -22.22 -11.14 2.22
C ALA A 11 -23.45 -11.14 3.13
N GLU A 12 -24.19 -12.25 3.14
CA GLU A 12 -25.39 -12.50 3.94
C GLU A 12 -25.12 -12.61 5.45
N GLU A 13 -23.86 -12.84 5.85
CA GLU A 13 -23.43 -12.97 7.24
C GLU A 13 -22.74 -11.69 7.78
N LEU A 14 -22.63 -10.64 6.96
CA LEU A 14 -22.04 -9.36 7.40
C LEU A 14 -22.92 -8.70 8.46
N ALA A 15 -22.29 -8.19 9.52
CA ALA A 15 -22.97 -7.47 10.60
C ALA A 15 -23.58 -6.15 10.12
N SER A 16 -22.98 -5.53 9.09
CA SER A 16 -23.51 -4.34 8.44
C SER A 16 -23.23 -4.39 6.94
N PRO A 17 -24.02 -5.14 6.14
CA PRO A 17 -23.81 -5.26 4.69
C PRO A 17 -23.86 -3.89 4.00
N MET A 18 -24.69 -2.98 4.52
CA MET A 18 -24.80 -1.61 4.01
C MET A 18 -23.53 -0.80 4.23
N ALA A 19 -22.61 -1.16 5.12
CA ALA A 19 -21.32 -0.47 5.25
C ALA A 19 -20.41 -0.66 4.01
N TYR A 20 -20.60 -1.74 3.24
CA TYR A 20 -19.75 -2.14 2.12
C TYR A 20 -20.28 -1.55 0.81
N ARG A 21 -19.58 -0.56 0.24
CA ARG A 21 -20.06 0.18 -0.95
C ARG A 21 -20.25 -0.71 -2.17
N GLN A 22 -19.39 -1.70 -2.34
CA GLN A 22 -19.44 -2.67 -3.43
C GLN A 22 -20.75 -3.49 -3.46
N LEU A 23 -21.48 -3.56 -2.34
CA LEU A 23 -22.78 -4.25 -2.27
C LEU A 23 -23.98 -3.36 -2.61
N ARG A 24 -23.79 -2.04 -2.76
CA ARG A 24 -24.90 -1.07 -2.86
C ARG A 24 -25.43 -0.86 -4.29
N ARG A 25 -24.67 -1.24 -5.33
CA ARG A 25 -24.93 -0.83 -6.73
C ARG A 25 -24.94 -2.00 -7.74
N PRO A 26 -25.70 -3.09 -7.52
CA PRO A 26 -25.62 -4.27 -8.38
C PRO A 26 -26.11 -4.03 -9.82
N ARG A 27 -27.14 -3.19 -10.02
CA ARG A 27 -27.69 -2.91 -11.37
C ARG A 27 -26.74 -2.07 -12.22
N GLU A 28 -26.32 -0.91 -11.70
CA GLU A 28 -25.35 -0.02 -12.37
C GLU A 28 -24.06 -0.78 -12.75
N SER A 29 -23.59 -1.65 -11.84
CA SER A 29 -22.40 -2.47 -12.10
C SER A 29 -22.60 -3.49 -13.22
N ALA A 30 -23.79 -4.10 -13.32
CA ALA A 30 -24.11 -5.04 -14.38
C ALA A 30 -24.28 -4.34 -15.73
N ASP A 31 -24.88 -3.16 -15.75
CA ASP A 31 -25.06 -2.36 -16.97
C ASP A 31 -23.71 -1.94 -17.55
N PHE A 32 -22.81 -1.40 -16.70
CA PHE A 32 -21.48 -0.99 -17.13
C PHE A 32 -20.63 -2.17 -17.65
N ARG A 33 -20.72 -3.36 -17.04
CA ARG A 33 -20.06 -4.57 -17.55
C ARG A 33 -20.46 -4.89 -18.99
N ARG A 34 -21.75 -4.80 -19.31
CA ARG A 34 -22.27 -5.04 -20.66
C ARG A 34 -21.74 -3.99 -21.65
N GLU A 35 -21.59 -2.75 -21.23
CA GLU A 35 -21.01 -1.69 -22.07
C GLU A 35 -19.53 -1.95 -22.41
N VAL A 36 -18.74 -2.39 -21.44
CA VAL A 36 -17.33 -2.78 -21.68
C VAL A 36 -17.25 -4.01 -22.60
N GLU A 37 -18.08 -5.03 -22.37
CA GLU A 37 -18.13 -6.21 -23.24
C GLU A 37 -18.53 -5.86 -24.67
N GLU A 38 -19.52 -4.99 -24.87
CA GLU A 38 -19.92 -4.53 -26.20
C GLU A 38 -18.83 -3.71 -26.88
N LEU A 39 -18.11 -2.85 -26.14
CA LEU A 39 -16.96 -2.13 -26.67
C LEU A 39 -15.89 -3.08 -27.19
N VAL A 40 -15.50 -4.09 -26.41
CA VAL A 40 -14.47 -5.08 -26.81
C VAL A 40 -14.97 -5.93 -27.98
N ARG A 41 -16.23 -6.38 -27.95
CA ARG A 41 -16.86 -7.14 -29.04
C ARG A 41 -16.86 -6.35 -30.36
N GLN A 42 -17.19 -5.06 -30.31
CA GLN A 42 -17.15 -4.18 -31.48
C GLN A 42 -15.72 -4.04 -32.02
N ALA A 43 -14.73 -3.86 -31.15
CA ALA A 43 -13.32 -3.77 -31.55
C ALA A 43 -12.80 -5.06 -32.23
N CYS A 44 -13.32 -6.23 -31.82
CA CYS A 44 -12.94 -7.51 -32.37
C CYS A 44 -13.68 -7.89 -33.66
N ARG A 45 -14.84 -7.29 -33.96
CA ARG A 45 -15.76 -7.71 -35.03
C ARG A 45 -15.10 -7.84 -36.41
N GLU A 46 -14.21 -6.92 -36.76
CA GLU A 46 -13.55 -6.88 -38.08
C GLU A 46 -12.21 -7.65 -38.11
N GLN A 47 -11.82 -8.25 -36.99
CA GLN A 47 -10.56 -8.96 -36.86
C GLN A 47 -10.70 -10.42 -37.26
N GLU A 48 -9.63 -11.01 -37.77
CA GLU A 48 -9.53 -12.47 -37.89
C GLU A 48 -9.73 -13.13 -36.52
N ALA A 49 -10.60 -14.13 -36.45
CA ALA A 49 -11.04 -14.78 -35.22
C ALA A 49 -11.72 -13.83 -34.20
N GLY A 50 -12.42 -12.78 -34.66
CA GLY A 50 -13.08 -11.78 -33.81
C GLY A 50 -13.94 -12.34 -32.67
N ASP A 51 -14.77 -13.35 -32.93
CA ASP A 51 -15.61 -13.99 -31.89
C ASP A 51 -14.74 -14.67 -30.81
N LEU A 52 -13.68 -15.37 -31.21
CA LEU A 52 -12.74 -16.01 -30.28
C LEU A 52 -12.00 -14.98 -29.41
N LEU A 53 -11.64 -13.82 -29.97
CA LEU A 53 -11.00 -12.74 -29.22
C LEU A 53 -11.97 -12.13 -28.18
N ALA A 54 -13.22 -11.90 -28.57
CA ALA A 54 -14.26 -11.42 -27.66
C ALA A 54 -14.53 -12.43 -26.53
N ASP A 55 -14.61 -13.72 -26.86
CA ASP A 55 -14.77 -14.80 -25.88
C ASP A 55 -13.58 -14.91 -24.93
N ALA A 56 -12.35 -14.68 -25.41
CA ALA A 56 -11.15 -14.63 -24.57
C ALA A 56 -11.26 -13.52 -23.51
N PHE A 57 -11.76 -12.33 -23.87
CA PHE A 57 -11.99 -11.24 -22.91
C PHE A 57 -13.02 -11.63 -21.83
N VAL A 58 -14.15 -12.22 -22.25
CA VAL A 58 -15.20 -12.67 -21.33
C VAL A 58 -14.67 -13.76 -20.40
N SER A 59 -13.90 -14.72 -20.93
CA SER A 59 -13.27 -15.79 -20.15
C SER A 59 -12.27 -15.23 -19.12
N MET A 60 -11.39 -14.31 -19.52
CA MET A 60 -10.46 -13.64 -18.59
C MET A 60 -11.20 -12.89 -17.48
N SER A 61 -12.27 -12.17 -17.84
CA SER A 61 -13.10 -11.43 -16.87
C SER A 61 -13.78 -12.38 -15.87
N ALA A 62 -14.33 -13.50 -16.36
CA ALA A 62 -14.94 -14.53 -15.53
C ALA A 62 -13.91 -15.19 -14.59
N ASN A 63 -12.70 -15.49 -15.08
CA ASN A 63 -11.62 -16.05 -14.29
C ASN A 63 -11.17 -15.08 -13.19
N LEU A 64 -11.00 -13.79 -13.52
CA LEU A 64 -10.67 -12.76 -12.52
C LEU A 64 -11.76 -12.65 -11.45
N ALA A 65 -13.05 -12.69 -11.84
CA ALA A 65 -14.17 -12.66 -10.91
C ALA A 65 -14.22 -13.89 -9.99
N GLY A 66 -14.00 -15.07 -10.56
CA GLY A 66 -14.11 -16.35 -9.86
C GLY A 66 -12.94 -16.63 -8.92
N GLU A 67 -11.71 -16.43 -9.41
CA GLU A 67 -10.48 -16.77 -8.68
C GLU A 67 -9.96 -15.58 -7.85
N GLY A 68 -10.36 -14.35 -8.18
CA GLY A 68 -9.94 -13.13 -7.47
C GLY A 68 -8.57 -12.60 -7.87
N ALA A 69 -7.85 -13.32 -8.73
CA ALA A 69 -6.62 -12.88 -9.36
C ALA A 69 -6.52 -13.41 -10.80
N LEU A 70 -5.86 -12.65 -11.67
CA LEU A 70 -5.52 -13.04 -13.04
C LEU A 70 -4.11 -12.55 -13.35
N SER A 71 -3.24 -13.44 -13.83
CA SER A 71 -1.83 -13.12 -14.05
C SER A 71 -1.42 -13.32 -15.51
N PHE A 72 -0.57 -12.44 -16.00
CA PHE A 72 -0.01 -12.47 -17.34
C PHE A 72 1.52 -12.48 -17.28
N THR A 73 2.19 -13.28 -18.10
CA THR A 73 3.66 -13.27 -18.24
C THR A 73 4.06 -12.75 -19.61
N GLY A 74 4.76 -11.61 -19.63
CA GLY A 74 5.19 -10.97 -20.88
C GLY A 74 4.05 -10.34 -21.68
N LEU A 75 3.10 -9.68 -21.00
CA LEU A 75 2.05 -8.85 -21.60
C LEU A 75 2.65 -7.64 -22.34
N VAL A 76 3.58 -6.94 -21.68
CA VAL A 76 4.35 -5.87 -22.32
C VAL A 76 5.56 -6.47 -23.05
N PRO A 77 5.79 -6.13 -24.33
CA PRO A 77 6.94 -6.61 -25.09
C PRO A 77 8.28 -6.27 -24.43
N ALA A 78 9.24 -7.20 -24.46
CA ALA A 78 10.53 -7.08 -23.78
C ALA A 78 11.27 -5.74 -24.05
N PRO A 79 11.39 -5.23 -25.30
CA PRO A 79 12.08 -3.96 -25.55
C PRO A 79 11.43 -2.76 -24.84
N ARG A 80 10.10 -2.74 -24.71
CA ARG A 80 9.36 -1.68 -24.00
C ARG A 80 9.53 -1.83 -22.50
N PHE A 81 9.44 -3.06 -21.98
CA PHE A 81 9.65 -3.33 -20.56
C PHE A 81 11.06 -2.98 -20.09
N VAL A 82 12.10 -3.23 -20.90
CA VAL A 82 13.49 -2.84 -20.58
C VAL A 82 13.64 -1.34 -20.36
N ARG A 83 12.95 -0.52 -21.16
CA ARG A 83 12.95 0.95 -20.99
C ARG A 83 12.31 1.35 -19.67
N ALA A 84 11.11 0.84 -19.39
CA ALA A 84 10.40 1.05 -18.14
C ALA A 84 11.25 0.64 -16.92
N ARG A 85 11.87 -0.54 -16.97
CA ARG A 85 12.75 -1.05 -15.92
C ARG A 85 13.97 -0.16 -15.71
N THR A 86 14.61 0.31 -16.77
CA THR A 86 15.82 1.14 -16.66
C THR A 86 15.52 2.47 -15.98
N ALA A 87 14.39 3.10 -16.31
CA ALA A 87 13.91 4.29 -15.62
C ALA A 87 13.61 3.99 -14.13
N TYR A 88 12.91 2.90 -13.86
CA TYR A 88 12.63 2.41 -12.51
C TYR A 88 13.91 2.24 -11.67
N ASP A 89 14.88 1.47 -12.18
CA ASP A 89 16.11 1.11 -11.46
C ASP A 89 16.93 2.36 -11.10
N SER A 90 16.91 3.38 -11.97
CA SER A 90 17.58 4.66 -11.74
C SER A 90 16.91 5.46 -10.61
N VAL A 91 15.59 5.65 -10.68
CA VAL A 91 14.85 6.47 -9.70
C VAL A 91 14.78 5.79 -8.34
N MET A 92 14.54 4.48 -8.29
CA MET A 92 14.49 3.72 -7.03
C MET A 92 15.82 3.82 -6.25
N ARG A 93 16.96 3.84 -6.96
CA ARG A 93 18.28 4.02 -6.34
C ARG A 93 18.47 5.41 -5.74
N ALA A 94 17.98 6.44 -6.43
CA ALA A 94 18.15 7.83 -6.02
C ALA A 94 17.17 8.27 -4.92
N GLU A 95 15.92 7.82 -5.01
CA GLU A 95 14.80 8.38 -4.24
C GLU A 95 14.12 7.36 -3.32
N GLY A 96 14.52 6.08 -3.38
CA GLY A 96 13.92 5.02 -2.57
C GLY A 96 14.14 5.18 -1.06
N SER A 97 13.14 4.77 -0.28
CA SER A 97 13.15 4.86 1.19
C SER A 97 14.21 3.99 1.88
N ARG A 98 14.78 3.01 1.17
CA ARG A 98 15.86 2.13 1.67
C ARG A 98 15.57 1.50 3.04
N GLY A 99 14.30 1.15 3.29
CA GLY A 99 13.92 0.41 4.49
C GLY A 99 14.49 -1.02 4.48
N SER A 100 14.68 -1.60 5.66
CA SER A 100 15.31 -2.91 5.81
C SER A 100 14.48 -4.06 5.23
N LEU A 101 13.15 -3.93 5.27
CA LEU A 101 12.23 -4.87 4.65
C LEU A 101 12.03 -4.57 3.16
N HIS A 102 11.95 -3.28 2.82
CA HIS A 102 11.59 -2.74 1.52
C HIS A 102 12.23 -1.38 1.27
N SER A 103 12.66 -1.16 0.03
CA SER A 103 12.76 0.20 -0.49
C SER A 103 11.45 0.53 -1.21
N TYR A 104 10.78 1.60 -0.78
CA TYR A 104 9.59 2.12 -1.43
C TYR A 104 9.88 3.44 -2.13
N LEU A 105 9.11 3.72 -3.16
CA LEU A 105 9.08 5.00 -3.84
C LEU A 105 7.64 5.31 -4.25
N ASN A 106 7.23 6.57 -4.02
CA ASN A 106 6.01 7.10 -4.60
C ASN A 106 6.23 7.36 -6.09
N ALA A 107 5.90 6.38 -6.94
CA ALA A 107 6.18 6.50 -8.36
C ALA A 107 5.38 7.64 -9.00
N ALA A 108 4.23 8.04 -8.44
CA ALA A 108 3.44 9.17 -8.92
C ALA A 108 4.13 10.54 -8.81
N GLN A 109 5.13 10.67 -7.94
CA GLN A 109 5.84 11.92 -7.72
C GLN A 109 7.07 12.08 -8.59
N SER A 110 7.52 11.00 -9.22
CA SER A 110 8.67 11.05 -10.11
C SER A 110 8.18 11.37 -11.52
N SER A 111 8.38 12.61 -11.97
CA SER A 111 8.09 13.04 -13.34
C SER A 111 8.82 12.20 -14.39
N LEU A 112 10.01 11.67 -14.04
CA LEU A 112 10.77 10.73 -14.87
C LEU A 112 10.02 9.41 -15.08
N LEU A 113 9.38 8.87 -14.04
CA LEU A 113 8.60 7.64 -14.15
C LEU A 113 7.25 7.89 -14.80
N VAL A 114 6.42 8.78 -14.24
CA VAL A 114 5.07 8.99 -14.78
C VAL A 114 5.09 9.62 -16.17
N GLY A 115 6.14 10.34 -16.54
CA GLY A 115 6.33 10.91 -17.88
C GLY A 115 6.69 9.87 -18.94
N ASP A 116 7.23 8.71 -18.55
CA ASP A 116 7.60 7.64 -19.48
C ASP A 116 6.38 6.79 -19.87
N PRO A 117 5.96 6.80 -21.16
CA PRO A 117 4.82 5.99 -21.61
C PRO A 117 5.05 4.48 -21.43
N HIS A 118 6.28 3.98 -21.52
CA HIS A 118 6.58 2.57 -21.31
C HIS A 118 6.42 2.16 -19.83
N PHE A 119 6.73 3.08 -18.91
CA PHE A 119 6.49 2.86 -17.50
C PHE A 119 4.99 2.82 -17.19
N ARG A 120 4.20 3.71 -17.81
CA ARG A 120 2.73 3.70 -17.68
C ARG A 120 2.09 2.44 -18.25
N GLU A 121 2.51 2.02 -19.44
CA GLU A 121 2.06 0.79 -20.10
C GLU A 121 2.22 -0.44 -19.19
N ALA A 122 3.30 -0.51 -18.39
CA ALA A 122 3.54 -1.64 -17.49
C ALA A 122 2.42 -1.87 -16.46
N PHE A 123 1.83 -0.82 -15.89
CA PHE A 123 0.79 -0.97 -14.84
C PHE A 123 -0.62 -0.58 -15.29
N ALA A 124 -0.74 0.12 -16.43
CA ALA A 124 -2.00 0.62 -16.97
C ALA A 124 -2.24 0.17 -18.42
N HIS A 125 -1.71 -0.99 -18.81
CA HIS A 125 -1.98 -1.59 -20.13
C HIS A 125 -3.51 -1.64 -20.40
N PRO A 126 -3.99 -1.21 -21.58
CA PRO A 126 -5.43 -1.07 -21.87
C PRO A 126 -6.28 -2.31 -21.55
N LEU A 127 -5.80 -3.52 -21.89
CA LEU A 127 -6.47 -4.77 -21.50
C LEU A 127 -6.64 -4.91 -19.97
N LEU A 128 -5.62 -4.59 -19.16
CA LEU A 128 -5.72 -4.68 -17.70
C LEU A 128 -6.77 -3.69 -17.17
N VAL A 129 -6.79 -2.49 -17.73
CA VAL A 129 -7.74 -1.43 -17.37
C VAL A 129 -9.17 -1.85 -17.73
N ALA A 130 -9.39 -2.44 -18.91
CA ALA A 130 -10.69 -2.95 -19.33
C ALA A 130 -11.20 -4.05 -18.39
N LEU A 131 -10.35 -5.01 -18.02
CA LEU A 131 -10.68 -6.10 -17.09
C LEU A 131 -11.02 -5.56 -15.69
N ILE A 132 -10.26 -4.58 -15.19
CA ILE A 132 -10.51 -3.96 -13.88
C ILE A 132 -11.81 -3.14 -13.89
N ALA A 133 -12.05 -2.36 -14.94
CA ALA A 133 -13.28 -1.58 -15.07
C ALA A 133 -14.52 -2.50 -15.21
N HIS A 134 -14.39 -3.62 -15.93
CA HIS A 134 -15.42 -4.64 -16.02
C HIS A 134 -15.72 -5.26 -14.64
N ILE A 135 -14.72 -5.74 -13.92
CA ILE A 135 -14.96 -6.42 -12.65
C ILE A 135 -15.55 -5.48 -11.58
N LEU A 136 -15.01 -4.25 -11.49
CA LEU A 136 -15.52 -3.19 -10.61
C LEU A 136 -16.90 -2.65 -11.05
N GLY A 137 -17.29 -2.88 -12.31
CA GLY A 137 -18.58 -2.46 -12.87
C GLY A 137 -18.74 -0.95 -12.99
N GLY A 138 -17.66 -0.22 -13.23
CA GLY A 138 -17.72 1.24 -13.36
C GLY A 138 -16.43 1.84 -13.90
N PRO A 139 -16.43 3.14 -14.22
CA PRO A 139 -15.20 3.87 -14.57
C PRO A 139 -14.20 3.79 -13.42
N VAL A 140 -12.92 3.65 -13.73
CA VAL A 140 -11.87 3.48 -12.72
C VAL A 140 -10.85 4.60 -12.76
N LYS A 141 -10.17 4.79 -11.64
CA LYS A 141 -9.05 5.71 -11.44
C LYS A 141 -7.96 5.01 -10.66
N ILE A 142 -6.72 5.45 -10.87
CA ILE A 142 -5.60 5.05 -10.01
C ILE A 142 -5.57 5.99 -8.80
N VAL A 143 -5.56 5.42 -7.60
CA VAL A 143 -5.52 6.18 -6.34
C VAL A 143 -4.16 6.13 -5.67
N ASP A 144 -3.32 5.17 -6.05
CA ASP A 144 -2.01 4.93 -5.48
C ASP A 144 -1.12 4.20 -6.49
N LEU A 145 0.10 4.69 -6.68
CA LEU A 145 1.10 4.13 -7.60
C LEU A 145 2.45 4.07 -6.89
N ARG A 146 2.94 2.86 -6.66
CA ARG A 146 4.14 2.59 -5.88
C ARG A 146 5.15 1.79 -6.66
N ALA A 147 6.41 2.13 -6.46
CA ALA A 147 7.54 1.29 -6.81
C ALA A 147 8.11 0.66 -5.53
N LYS A 148 8.53 -0.61 -5.61
CA LYS A 148 8.98 -1.39 -4.47
C LYS A 148 10.08 -2.40 -4.81
N ASP A 149 11.24 -2.25 -4.18
CA ASP A 149 12.30 -3.26 -4.18
C ASP A 149 12.25 -4.12 -2.92
N THR A 150 12.63 -5.39 -3.04
CA THR A 150 12.63 -6.35 -1.94
C THR A 150 13.80 -7.32 -2.03
N GLN A 151 14.48 -7.51 -0.91
CA GLN A 151 15.54 -8.51 -0.75
C GLN A 151 14.95 -9.87 -0.31
N PRO A 152 15.54 -11.00 -0.74
CA PRO A 152 15.20 -12.32 -0.22
C PRO A 152 15.57 -12.41 1.25
N LEU A 153 14.55 -12.28 2.10
CA LEU A 153 14.67 -12.28 3.55
C LEU A 153 13.63 -13.24 4.09
N ASP A 154 14.01 -14.19 4.94
CA ASP A 154 13.06 -15.05 5.63
C ASP A 154 12.49 -14.31 6.85
N VAL A 155 11.38 -13.59 6.64
CA VAL A 155 10.71 -12.80 7.67
C VAL A 155 9.20 -12.76 7.47
N VAL A 156 8.45 -12.93 8.55
CA VAL A 156 6.99 -12.72 8.60
C VAL A 156 6.73 -11.39 9.29
N ALA A 157 6.81 -10.30 8.52
CA ALA A 157 6.40 -8.96 8.97
C ALA A 157 4.92 -8.73 8.72
N ARG A 158 4.28 -7.77 9.40
CA ARG A 158 2.83 -7.49 9.29
C ARG A 158 2.31 -7.36 7.85
N ASP A 159 3.08 -6.73 6.96
CA ASP A 159 2.75 -6.55 5.53
C ASP A 159 3.13 -7.75 4.63
N ASN A 160 3.71 -8.79 5.23
CA ASN A 160 4.21 -10.02 4.60
C ASN A 160 3.57 -11.28 5.19
N THR A 161 2.91 -11.14 6.34
CA THR A 161 1.92 -12.10 6.83
C THR A 161 0.80 -12.21 5.81
N LEU A 162 0.16 -13.36 5.74
CA LEU A 162 -1.10 -13.52 5.02
C LEU A 162 -2.08 -12.41 5.45
N HIS A 163 -2.68 -11.69 4.50
CA HIS A 163 -3.53 -10.55 4.78
C HIS A 163 -4.53 -10.25 3.65
N ILE A 164 -5.40 -9.28 3.90
CA ILE A 164 -6.23 -8.57 2.93
C ILE A 164 -5.89 -7.08 3.06
N ASP A 165 -5.84 -6.31 1.97
CA ASP A 165 -5.52 -4.89 2.08
C ASP A 165 -6.55 -4.10 2.90
N ASN A 166 -6.11 -2.97 3.46
CA ASN A 166 -6.82 -2.20 4.49
C ASN A 166 -7.96 -1.31 3.93
N ASN A 167 -8.77 -1.82 3.00
CA ASN A 167 -9.91 -1.11 2.40
C ASN A 167 -11.20 -1.94 2.52
N PRO A 168 -11.67 -2.29 3.73
CA PRO A 168 -12.79 -3.24 3.89
C PRO A 168 -14.11 -2.76 3.29
N PHE A 169 -14.35 -1.44 3.27
CA PHE A 169 -15.64 -0.85 2.93
C PHE A 169 -15.77 -0.43 1.45
N MET A 170 -14.73 -0.66 0.65
CA MET A 170 -14.69 -0.42 -0.79
C MET A 170 -14.03 -1.60 -1.50
N ASP A 171 -14.31 -1.76 -2.80
CA ASP A 171 -13.48 -2.64 -3.63
C ASP A 171 -12.24 -1.88 -4.10
N GLU A 172 -11.08 -2.48 -3.85
CA GLU A 172 -9.81 -2.06 -4.42
C GLU A 172 -9.27 -3.21 -5.24
N PHE A 173 -8.93 -2.94 -6.49
CA PHE A 173 -8.15 -3.84 -7.32
C PHE A 173 -6.74 -3.31 -7.45
N LYS A 174 -5.77 -4.22 -7.55
CA LYS A 174 -4.38 -3.84 -7.80
C LYS A 174 -3.85 -4.53 -9.04
N VAL A 175 -3.07 -3.79 -9.81
CA VAL A 175 -2.09 -4.36 -10.73
C VAL A 175 -0.76 -4.38 -9.99
N ILE A 176 -0.18 -5.56 -9.85
CA ILE A 176 1.21 -5.71 -9.43
C ILE A 176 2.03 -6.29 -10.57
N VAL A 177 3.07 -5.56 -10.97
CA VAL A 177 4.07 -6.02 -11.94
C VAL A 177 5.29 -6.46 -11.16
N THR A 178 5.75 -7.70 -11.34
CA THR A 178 6.90 -8.25 -10.61
C THR A 178 7.94 -8.86 -11.55
N TRP A 179 9.21 -8.62 -11.23
CA TRP A 179 10.35 -9.18 -11.95
C TRP A 179 11.54 -9.37 -11.03
N THR A 180 12.51 -10.18 -11.46
CA THR A 180 13.79 -10.29 -10.77
C THR A 180 14.60 -9.00 -11.01
N SER A 181 14.98 -8.31 -9.93
CA SER A 181 15.63 -6.99 -9.98
C SER A 181 16.82 -6.96 -10.93
N GLY A 182 16.92 -5.90 -11.75
CA GLY A 182 17.98 -5.76 -12.74
C GLY A 182 17.87 -6.66 -13.97
N THR A 183 16.81 -7.45 -14.11
CA THR A 183 16.62 -8.39 -15.23
C THR A 183 15.25 -8.24 -15.90
N GLU A 184 15.04 -8.97 -17.00
CA GLU A 184 13.74 -9.08 -17.70
C GLU A 184 12.99 -10.37 -17.35
N ARG A 185 13.47 -11.14 -16.37
CA ARG A 185 12.82 -12.39 -15.96
C ARG A 185 11.74 -12.10 -14.93
N GLY A 186 10.72 -12.96 -14.89
CA GLY A 186 9.74 -12.93 -13.82
C GLY A 186 10.38 -13.13 -12.43
N PRO A 187 9.57 -13.06 -11.36
CA PRO A 187 10.07 -13.31 -10.01
C PRO A 187 10.64 -14.73 -9.92
N SER A 188 11.91 -14.87 -9.50
CA SER A 188 12.54 -16.16 -9.15
C SER A 188 12.11 -16.70 -7.77
N GLY A 189 11.21 -15.97 -7.12
CA GLY A 189 10.76 -16.14 -5.75
C GLY A 189 10.12 -14.84 -5.28
N GLN A 190 9.45 -14.86 -4.13
CA GLN A 190 8.81 -13.66 -3.57
C GLN A 190 7.77 -12.98 -4.49
N GLY A 191 7.20 -13.71 -5.47
CA GLY A 191 6.05 -13.22 -6.21
C GLY A 191 4.79 -13.18 -5.35
N LEU A 192 3.67 -12.84 -5.97
CA LEU A 192 2.38 -12.85 -5.28
C LEU A 192 2.05 -14.28 -4.85
N THR A 193 1.62 -14.43 -3.61
CA THR A 193 1.10 -15.68 -3.06
C THR A 193 -0.30 -15.43 -2.56
N TYR A 194 -1.26 -16.25 -2.97
CA TYR A 194 -2.65 -15.97 -2.68
C TYR A 194 -3.49 -17.23 -2.54
N LEU A 195 -4.62 -17.07 -1.86
CA LEU A 195 -5.65 -18.08 -1.72
C LEU A 195 -6.77 -17.78 -2.74
N PRO A 196 -6.78 -18.42 -3.91
CA PRO A 196 -7.83 -18.23 -4.91
C PRO A 196 -9.24 -18.36 -4.32
N ARG A 197 -10.21 -17.65 -4.92
CA ARG A 197 -11.64 -17.62 -4.53
C ARG A 197 -11.99 -16.99 -3.19
N THR A 198 -10.99 -16.64 -2.36
CA THR A 198 -11.25 -15.92 -1.09
C THR A 198 -11.83 -14.53 -1.32
N ASN A 199 -11.64 -13.95 -2.51
CA ASN A 199 -12.29 -12.72 -2.95
C ASN A 199 -13.83 -12.80 -2.95
N ARG A 200 -14.43 -13.99 -2.83
CA ARG A 200 -15.88 -14.18 -2.71
C ARG A 200 -16.41 -13.93 -1.30
N LEU A 201 -15.51 -13.86 -0.32
CA LEU A 201 -15.83 -13.57 1.08
C LEU A 201 -15.59 -12.09 1.38
N PHE A 202 -16.03 -11.66 2.56
CA PHE A 202 -15.81 -10.34 3.12
C PHE A 202 -15.20 -10.49 4.50
N ARG A 203 -14.33 -9.56 4.86
CA ARG A 203 -13.89 -9.42 6.24
C ARG A 203 -15.03 -8.82 7.06
N GLN A 204 -15.40 -9.45 8.18
CA GLN A 204 -16.40 -8.92 9.10
C GLN A 204 -15.99 -7.55 9.67
N CYS A 205 -16.96 -6.64 9.83
CA CYS A 205 -16.75 -5.36 10.51
C CYS A 205 -17.30 -5.39 11.93
N GLN A 206 -16.85 -4.44 12.74
CA GLN A 206 -17.38 -4.17 14.06
C GLN A 206 -18.45 -3.08 13.92
N VAL A 207 -19.55 -3.22 14.66
CA VAL A 207 -20.65 -2.24 14.65
C VAL A 207 -20.79 -1.69 16.07
N GLY A 208 -20.62 -0.38 16.21
CA GLY A 208 -20.74 0.31 17.49
C GLY A 208 -22.20 0.48 17.94
N PRO A 209 -22.44 0.95 19.18
CA PRO A 209 -23.78 1.07 19.76
C PRO A 209 -24.73 2.00 18.98
N ARG A 210 -24.21 2.93 18.17
CA ARG A 210 -25.00 3.85 17.35
C ARG A 210 -25.09 3.39 15.88
N GLY A 211 -24.68 2.16 15.58
CA GLY A 211 -24.71 1.59 14.23
C GLY A 211 -23.50 1.93 13.36
N GLU A 212 -22.48 2.59 13.93
CA GLU A 212 -21.26 2.96 13.23
C GLU A 212 -20.40 1.73 12.93
N ALA A 213 -20.21 1.41 11.65
CA ALA A 213 -19.36 0.32 11.22
C ALA A 213 -17.88 0.76 11.14
N TRP A 214 -16.99 -0.05 11.68
CA TRP A 214 -15.55 0.17 11.64
C TRP A 214 -14.78 -1.15 11.65
N SER A 215 -13.51 -1.09 11.31
CA SER A 215 -12.51 -2.16 11.32
C SER A 215 -11.20 -1.56 11.81
N ASP A 216 -10.19 -2.37 12.06
CA ASP A 216 -8.81 -1.89 12.28
C ASP A 216 -7.84 -2.59 11.34
N GLU A 217 -6.58 -2.16 11.38
CA GLU A 217 -5.51 -2.79 10.60
C GLU A 217 -5.16 -4.21 11.11
N ASP A 218 -5.47 -4.57 12.36
CA ASP A 218 -5.20 -5.92 12.90
C ASP A 218 -6.19 -6.92 12.31
N SER A 219 -7.42 -6.49 12.04
CA SER A 219 -8.45 -7.27 11.37
C SER A 219 -8.03 -7.76 9.98
N CYS A 220 -7.05 -7.09 9.36
CA CYS A 220 -6.59 -7.35 8.00
C CYS A 220 -5.62 -8.53 7.87
N ILE A 221 -5.03 -9.01 8.97
CA ILE A 221 -3.91 -9.95 8.95
C ILE A 221 -4.27 -11.32 9.55
N PHE A 222 -3.53 -12.36 9.15
CA PHE A 222 -3.64 -13.72 9.69
C PHE A 222 -2.31 -14.16 10.34
N PRO A 223 -1.97 -13.62 11.54
CA PRO A 223 -0.63 -13.72 12.11
C PRO A 223 -0.34 -15.02 12.86
N THR A 224 -1.32 -15.89 13.05
CA THR A 224 -1.17 -17.15 13.80
C THR A 224 -1.66 -18.33 12.99
N ARG A 225 -1.19 -19.53 13.36
CA ARG A 225 -1.65 -20.80 12.77
C ARG A 225 -3.17 -20.91 12.70
N THR A 226 -3.85 -20.65 13.81
CA THR A 226 -5.33 -20.69 13.88
C THR A 226 -5.96 -19.74 12.85
N ARG A 227 -5.42 -18.54 12.67
CA ARG A 227 -5.94 -17.57 11.70
C ARG A 227 -5.68 -18.02 10.26
N VAL A 228 -4.54 -18.62 9.98
CA VAL A 228 -4.23 -19.22 8.67
C VAL A 228 -5.18 -20.39 8.39
N ASP A 229 -5.42 -21.26 9.36
CA ASP A 229 -6.35 -22.39 9.26
C ASP A 229 -7.78 -21.92 8.97
N GLU A 230 -8.24 -20.84 9.61
CA GLU A 230 -9.53 -20.23 9.31
C GLU A 230 -9.63 -19.76 7.86
N ALA A 231 -8.60 -19.10 7.33
CA ALA A 231 -8.58 -18.62 5.95
C ALA A 231 -8.58 -19.79 4.94
N LEU A 232 -7.77 -20.83 5.20
CA LEU A 232 -7.70 -22.04 4.38
C LEU A 232 -9.03 -22.82 4.41
N ALA A 233 -9.63 -22.97 5.58
CA ALA A 233 -10.93 -23.63 5.74
C ALA A 233 -12.06 -22.85 5.08
N ALA A 234 -12.03 -21.52 5.13
CA ALA A 234 -13.01 -20.68 4.44
C ALA A 234 -12.88 -20.80 2.91
N GLN A 235 -11.64 -20.82 2.40
CA GLN A 235 -11.35 -21.03 0.98
C GLN A 235 -11.77 -22.42 0.48
N ALA A 236 -11.40 -23.47 1.21
CA ALA A 236 -11.63 -24.86 0.84
C ALA A 236 -13.11 -25.17 0.56
N ARG A 237 -14.03 -24.35 1.09
CA ARG A 237 -15.48 -24.48 0.83
C ARG A 237 -15.87 -24.27 -0.63
N PHE A 238 -15.03 -23.63 -1.43
CA PHE A 238 -15.26 -23.39 -2.85
C PHE A 238 -14.76 -24.51 -3.76
N TYR A 239 -14.21 -25.59 -3.20
CA TYR A 239 -13.73 -26.75 -3.96
C TYR A 239 -14.48 -28.01 -3.54
N ASP A 240 -14.77 -28.88 -4.50
CA ASP A 240 -15.53 -30.12 -4.27
C ASP A 240 -14.77 -31.09 -3.35
N ASP A 241 -13.43 -31.13 -3.48
CA ASP A 241 -12.52 -31.94 -2.66
C ASP A 241 -12.32 -31.40 -1.24
N ARG A 242 -12.80 -30.17 -0.96
CA ARG A 242 -12.60 -29.46 0.32
C ARG A 242 -11.13 -29.32 0.72
N LEU A 243 -10.21 -29.29 -0.25
CA LEU A 243 -8.79 -29.07 0.00
C LEU A 243 -8.40 -27.60 -0.21
N PRO A 244 -7.49 -27.06 0.61
CA PRO A 244 -6.98 -25.71 0.41
C PRO A 244 -6.08 -25.63 -0.82
N ARG A 245 -6.09 -24.46 -1.48
CA ARG A 245 -5.24 -24.19 -2.65
C ARG A 245 -4.41 -22.93 -2.40
N VAL A 246 -3.09 -23.04 -2.50
CA VAL A 246 -2.18 -21.90 -2.30
C VAL A 246 -1.40 -21.69 -3.58
N VAL A 247 -1.65 -20.59 -4.28
CA VAL A 247 -0.90 -20.26 -5.50
C VAL A 247 0.30 -19.42 -5.13
N HIS A 248 1.48 -19.79 -5.62
CA HIS A 248 2.72 -19.03 -5.46
C HIS A 248 3.39 -18.78 -6.81
N LEU A 249 3.37 -17.52 -7.26
CA LEU A 249 3.95 -17.12 -8.54
C LEU A 249 5.48 -16.99 -8.40
N LYS A 250 6.22 -17.91 -9.01
CA LYS A 250 7.69 -17.91 -9.07
C LYS A 250 8.17 -18.58 -10.34
N ASP A 251 9.46 -18.40 -10.64
CA ASP A 251 10.18 -19.02 -11.75
C ASP A 251 9.55 -18.73 -13.12
N LEU A 252 8.93 -17.56 -13.25
CA LEU A 252 8.26 -17.14 -14.48
C LEU A 252 9.28 -16.61 -15.50
N PRO A 253 9.12 -16.93 -16.80
CA PRO A 253 10.09 -16.59 -17.83
C PRO A 253 10.17 -15.08 -18.11
N PHE A 254 9.04 -14.38 -18.01
CA PHE A 254 8.90 -12.95 -18.27
C PHE A 254 8.27 -12.22 -17.07
N PRO A 255 8.32 -10.86 -17.04
CA PRO A 255 7.71 -10.08 -15.97
C PRO A 255 6.23 -10.43 -15.81
N CYS A 256 5.80 -10.61 -14.56
CA CYS A 256 4.46 -11.05 -14.23
C CYS A 256 3.59 -9.85 -13.88
N HIS A 257 2.49 -9.69 -14.60
CA HIS A 257 1.46 -8.68 -14.37
C HIS A 257 0.27 -9.38 -13.73
N THR A 258 -0.04 -9.10 -12.47
CA THR A 258 -1.17 -9.71 -11.78
C THR A 258 -2.21 -8.65 -11.42
N ILE A 259 -3.43 -8.83 -11.91
CA ILE A 259 -4.62 -8.15 -11.41
C ILE A 259 -5.16 -8.95 -10.23
N PHE A 260 -5.48 -8.31 -9.11
CA PHE A 260 -6.13 -9.02 -8.00
C PHE A 260 -7.05 -8.10 -7.17
N ALA A 261 -8.08 -8.71 -6.56
CA ALA A 261 -9.04 -8.05 -5.68
C ALA A 261 -8.40 -7.75 -4.30
N ALA A 262 -7.53 -6.75 -4.24
CA ALA A 262 -6.72 -6.38 -3.08
C ALA A 262 -7.47 -6.32 -1.74
N SER A 263 -8.69 -5.75 -1.73
CA SER A 263 -9.50 -5.60 -0.52
C SER A 263 -10.28 -6.85 -0.11
N ARG A 264 -10.17 -7.97 -0.85
CA ARG A 264 -10.95 -9.20 -0.58
C ARG A 264 -10.16 -10.51 -0.71
N LEU A 265 -9.21 -10.56 -1.63
CA LEU A 265 -8.35 -11.72 -1.85
C LEU A 265 -7.37 -11.82 -0.69
N VAL A 266 -7.33 -12.98 -0.03
CA VAL A 266 -6.32 -13.29 0.96
C VAL A 266 -5.01 -13.55 0.23
N HIS A 267 -4.02 -12.72 0.49
CA HIS A 267 -2.75 -12.74 -0.22
C HIS A 267 -1.61 -12.29 0.69
N HIS A 268 -0.40 -12.54 0.24
CA HIS A 268 0.80 -11.92 0.74
C HIS A 268 1.91 -12.06 -0.27
N ARG A 269 3.08 -11.54 0.09
CA ARG A 269 4.33 -11.97 -0.51
C ARG A 269 4.91 -13.09 0.35
N TYR A 270 4.98 -14.28 -0.22
CA TYR A 270 5.71 -15.36 0.43
C TYR A 270 7.21 -15.09 0.38
N ARG A 271 7.74 -14.73 1.54
CA ARG A 271 9.15 -14.39 1.70
C ARG A 271 9.98 -15.64 1.94
N THR A 272 11.04 -15.76 1.15
CA THR A 272 12.00 -16.85 1.22
C THR A 272 13.41 -16.27 1.29
N SER A 273 14.29 -16.90 2.06
CA SER A 273 15.74 -16.62 2.02
C SER A 273 16.40 -17.04 0.70
N THR A 274 15.68 -17.81 -0.11
CA THR A 274 16.09 -18.27 -1.44
C THR A 274 15.51 -17.39 -2.54
N GLY A 275 16.18 -17.37 -3.69
CA GLY A 275 15.79 -16.57 -4.86
C GLY A 275 16.58 -15.26 -4.96
N ALA A 276 16.33 -14.50 -6.02
CA ALA A 276 16.98 -13.21 -6.24
C ALA A 276 16.14 -12.04 -5.68
N PRO A 277 16.73 -10.84 -5.53
CA PRO A 277 15.97 -9.64 -5.24
C PRO A 277 14.85 -9.40 -6.28
N ARG A 278 13.74 -8.85 -5.80
CA ARG A 278 12.54 -8.65 -6.61
C ARG A 278 12.14 -7.19 -6.62
N SER A 279 11.96 -6.65 -7.81
CA SER A 279 11.40 -5.33 -8.05
C SER A 279 9.92 -5.45 -8.41
N ALA A 280 9.15 -4.43 -8.05
CA ALA A 280 7.74 -4.38 -8.35
C ALA A 280 7.22 -2.96 -8.59
N ILE A 281 6.21 -2.87 -9.44
CA ILE A 281 5.30 -1.72 -9.57
C ILE A 281 3.95 -2.17 -9.04
N MET A 282 3.26 -1.33 -8.30
CA MET A 282 1.93 -1.60 -7.78
C MET A 282 1.03 -0.39 -7.98
N ALA A 283 -0.03 -0.56 -8.75
CA ALA A 283 -1.05 0.45 -8.98
C ALA A 283 -2.38 -0.01 -8.37
N SER A 284 -3.00 0.84 -7.56
CA SER A 284 -4.29 0.57 -6.91
C SER A 284 -5.40 1.31 -7.64
N PHE A 285 -6.44 0.58 -8.02
CA PHE A 285 -7.58 1.03 -8.82
C PHE A 285 -8.84 1.00 -7.97
N HIS A 286 -9.53 2.13 -7.94
CA HIS A 286 -10.88 2.27 -7.39
C HIS A 286 -11.82 2.69 -8.50
N ARG A 287 -13.13 2.51 -8.28
CA ARG A 287 -14.12 3.21 -9.10
C ARG A 287 -14.02 4.72 -8.90
N THR A 288 -14.37 5.50 -9.91
CA THR A 288 -14.31 6.97 -9.81
C THR A 288 -15.27 7.55 -8.78
N ASP A 289 -16.42 6.89 -8.58
CA ASP A 289 -17.47 7.22 -7.61
C ASP A 289 -17.20 6.67 -6.19
N ASP A 290 -16.10 5.95 -6.01
CA ASP A 290 -15.61 5.48 -4.71
C ASP A 290 -14.41 6.33 -4.25
N GLY A 291 -14.53 6.88 -3.02
CA GLY A 291 -13.53 7.77 -2.42
C GLY A 291 -13.34 9.11 -3.16
N ALA A 292 -12.77 10.10 -2.46
CA ALA A 292 -12.37 11.39 -3.05
C ALA A 292 -10.93 11.39 -3.59
N ASP A 293 -10.22 10.29 -3.39
CA ASP A 293 -8.80 10.14 -3.71
C ASP A 293 -8.59 10.01 -5.21
N ARG A 294 -7.44 10.52 -5.64
CA ARG A 294 -6.90 10.48 -7.00
C ARG A 294 -5.40 10.61 -6.90
N LEU A 295 -4.68 9.99 -7.83
CA LEU A 295 -3.23 10.08 -7.87
C LEU A 295 -2.75 11.53 -8.05
N GLY A 296 -3.44 12.30 -8.89
CA GLY A 296 -3.26 13.75 -9.01
C GLY A 296 -2.10 14.17 -9.90
N VAL A 297 -1.68 13.34 -10.86
CA VAL A 297 -0.57 13.67 -11.78
C VAL A 297 -1.00 14.82 -12.70
N GLY A 298 -0.43 16.01 -12.50
CA GLY A 298 -0.67 17.20 -13.33
C GLY A 298 0.10 17.16 -14.64
N ASP A 299 -0.41 17.84 -15.68
CA ASP A 299 0.24 18.05 -16.99
C ASP A 299 0.80 16.78 -17.65
N LEU A 300 0.03 15.69 -17.58
CA LEU A 300 0.42 14.41 -18.18
C LEU A 300 0.31 14.44 -19.71
N THR A 301 1.44 14.26 -20.38
CA THR A 301 1.52 13.91 -21.80
C THR A 301 1.24 12.42 -21.97
N GLY A 302 0.06 12.08 -22.48
CA GLY A 302 -0.38 10.69 -22.62
C GLY A 302 -1.67 10.57 -23.41
N THR A 303 -2.24 9.37 -23.45
CA THR A 303 -3.55 9.16 -24.07
C THR A 303 -4.68 9.71 -23.20
N ASP A 304 -5.91 9.72 -23.72
CA ASP A 304 -7.08 10.08 -22.90
C ASP A 304 -7.30 9.09 -21.75
N LEU A 305 -6.93 7.81 -21.94
CA LEU A 305 -7.02 6.80 -20.89
C LEU A 305 -6.00 7.08 -19.79
N ASP A 306 -4.75 7.36 -20.14
CA ASP A 306 -3.70 7.78 -19.20
C ASP A 306 -4.15 8.96 -18.34
N ARG A 307 -4.69 10.01 -18.98
CA ARG A 307 -5.22 11.19 -18.27
C ARG A 307 -6.38 10.81 -17.35
N SER A 308 -7.35 10.04 -17.85
CA SER A 308 -8.50 9.59 -17.06
C SER A 308 -8.06 8.82 -15.80
N LEU A 309 -7.04 7.96 -15.91
CA LEU A 309 -6.57 7.12 -14.81
C LEU A 309 -5.73 7.88 -13.78
N LEU A 310 -4.82 8.75 -14.23
CA LEU A 310 -3.75 9.33 -13.40
C LEU A 310 -4.05 10.76 -12.92
N SER A 311 -4.76 11.55 -13.72
CA SER A 311 -5.14 12.93 -13.35
C SER A 311 -6.60 13.02 -12.88
N GLY A 312 -7.45 12.07 -13.30
CA GLY A 312 -8.89 12.10 -13.06
C GLY A 312 -9.62 13.15 -13.88
N VAL A 313 -8.96 13.76 -14.87
CA VAL A 313 -9.59 14.66 -15.84
C VAL A 313 -10.33 13.81 -16.86
N VAL A 314 -11.65 13.96 -16.88
CA VAL A 314 -12.53 13.22 -17.79
C VAL A 314 -12.67 14.04 -19.06
N GLY A 315 -11.96 13.65 -20.13
CA GLY A 315 -12.20 14.14 -21.49
C GLY A 315 -13.53 13.62 -22.04
N PRO A 316 -13.56 12.90 -23.18
CA PRO A 316 -14.80 12.41 -23.82
C PRO A 316 -15.58 11.33 -23.01
N GLY A 317 -15.24 11.09 -21.75
CA GLY A 317 -15.77 10.01 -20.92
C GLY A 317 -14.86 8.78 -20.89
N PHE A 318 -14.90 8.00 -19.80
CA PHE A 318 -14.01 6.85 -19.59
C PHE A 318 -14.13 5.78 -20.68
N LEU A 319 -15.35 5.42 -21.11
CA LEU A 319 -15.56 4.43 -22.16
C LEU A 319 -15.06 4.90 -23.53
N ALA A 320 -15.14 6.20 -23.81
CA ALA A 320 -14.58 6.76 -25.04
C ALA A 320 -13.04 6.70 -25.03
N ALA A 321 -12.42 7.03 -23.88
CA ALA A 321 -10.99 6.88 -23.68
C ALA A 321 -10.53 5.41 -23.77
N LEU A 322 -11.32 4.47 -23.26
CA LEU A 322 -11.01 3.04 -23.41
C LEU A 322 -11.16 2.59 -24.88
N ARG A 323 -12.16 3.12 -25.60
CA ARG A 323 -12.39 2.83 -27.02
C ARG A 323 -11.26 3.32 -27.90
N SER A 324 -10.60 4.44 -27.57
CA SER A 324 -9.43 4.91 -28.33
C SER A 324 -8.24 3.96 -28.23
N GLU A 325 -8.19 3.10 -27.21
CA GLU A 325 -7.16 2.07 -27.02
C GLU A 325 -7.58 0.68 -27.56
N ALA A 326 -8.66 0.60 -28.35
CA ALA A 326 -9.22 -0.66 -28.83
C ALA A 326 -8.19 -1.54 -29.56
N THR A 327 -7.29 -0.94 -30.33
CA THR A 327 -6.21 -1.68 -31.03
C THR A 327 -5.31 -2.41 -30.06
N ASP A 328 -4.84 -1.77 -29.00
CA ASP A 328 -3.95 -2.38 -27.99
C ASP A 328 -4.67 -3.46 -27.18
N ILE A 329 -5.98 -3.30 -26.94
CA ILE A 329 -6.81 -4.35 -26.32
C ILE A 329 -6.87 -5.58 -27.24
N VAL A 330 -7.20 -5.39 -28.52
CA VAL A 330 -7.31 -6.46 -29.51
C VAL A 330 -5.96 -7.18 -29.70
N ASP A 331 -4.85 -6.44 -29.74
CA ASP A 331 -3.52 -7.02 -29.91
C ASP A 331 -3.10 -7.88 -28.71
N ALA A 332 -3.44 -7.46 -27.49
CA ALA A 332 -3.23 -8.28 -26.31
C ALA A 332 -4.13 -9.53 -26.28
N LEU A 333 -5.38 -9.43 -26.76
CA LEU A 333 -6.26 -10.59 -26.91
C LEU A 333 -5.72 -11.58 -27.95
N ARG A 334 -5.23 -11.10 -29.09
CA ARG A 334 -4.55 -11.93 -30.10
C ARG A 334 -3.32 -12.62 -29.53
N LEU A 335 -2.53 -11.88 -28.74
CA LEU A 335 -1.37 -12.44 -28.07
C LEU A 335 -1.81 -13.56 -27.13
N SER A 336 -2.92 -13.41 -26.42
CA SER A 336 -3.42 -14.45 -25.50
C SER A 336 -3.90 -15.73 -26.21
N VAL A 337 -4.49 -15.58 -27.40
CA VAL A 337 -4.95 -16.72 -28.22
C VAL A 337 -3.77 -17.41 -28.89
N SER A 338 -2.78 -16.65 -29.37
CA SER A 338 -1.59 -17.19 -30.04
C SER A 338 -0.51 -17.73 -29.10
N ARG A 339 -0.46 -17.23 -27.86
CA ARG A 339 0.43 -17.70 -26.80
C ARG A 339 -0.37 -18.19 -25.59
N PRO A 340 -0.69 -19.49 -25.51
CA PRO A 340 -1.43 -20.07 -24.39
C PRO A 340 -0.75 -19.90 -23.03
N ASP A 341 0.57 -19.65 -23.00
CA ASP A 341 1.35 -19.38 -21.79
C ASP A 341 1.32 -17.91 -21.35
N LEU A 342 0.71 -16.99 -22.13
CA LEU A 342 0.59 -15.58 -21.76
C LEU A 342 -0.22 -15.42 -20.47
N VAL A 343 -1.40 -16.04 -20.41
CA VAL A 343 -2.23 -16.07 -19.20
C VAL A 343 -1.74 -17.21 -18.33
N VAL A 344 -1.30 -16.88 -17.12
CA VAL A 344 -0.73 -17.86 -16.19
C VAL A 344 -1.85 -18.74 -15.64
N ASP A 345 -1.70 -20.05 -15.83
CA ASP A 345 -2.54 -21.08 -15.23
C ASP A 345 -2.19 -21.23 -13.73
N PRO A 346 -3.08 -20.82 -12.79
CA PRO A 346 -2.79 -20.88 -11.36
C PRO A 346 -2.55 -22.30 -10.85
N ASP A 347 -3.13 -23.33 -11.49
CA ASP A 347 -3.01 -24.71 -11.03
C ASP A 347 -1.58 -25.23 -11.19
N ARG A 348 -0.83 -24.72 -12.17
CA ARG A 348 0.61 -25.04 -12.35
C ARG A 348 1.51 -24.39 -11.31
N HIS A 349 0.96 -23.48 -10.51
CA HIS A 349 1.68 -22.70 -9.49
C HIS A 349 1.15 -22.98 -8.09
N LEU A 350 0.40 -24.06 -7.89
CA LEU A 350 0.00 -24.52 -6.58
C LEU A 350 1.21 -24.98 -5.77
N LEU A 351 1.25 -24.59 -4.50
CA LEU A 351 2.15 -25.21 -3.54
C LEU A 351 1.61 -26.57 -3.16
N GLU A 352 2.46 -27.59 -3.29
CA GLU A 352 2.17 -28.98 -2.96
C GLU A 352 3.30 -29.57 -2.12
N GLY A 353 3.03 -30.71 -1.47
CA GLY A 353 4.03 -31.48 -0.71
C GLY A 353 4.84 -30.59 0.24
N ASP A 354 6.16 -30.71 0.17
CA ASP A 354 7.11 -29.95 1.01
C ASP A 354 6.99 -28.43 0.82
N GLY A 355 6.62 -27.97 -0.38
CA GLY A 355 6.41 -26.55 -0.66
C GLY A 355 5.25 -25.96 0.15
N LEU A 356 4.14 -26.69 0.20
CA LEU A 356 2.97 -26.31 1.01
C LEU A 356 3.26 -26.40 2.51
N HIS A 357 3.91 -27.47 2.95
CA HIS A 357 4.31 -27.63 4.36
C HIS A 357 5.26 -26.53 4.80
N GLY A 358 6.27 -26.20 3.99
CA GLY A 358 7.23 -25.13 4.28
C GLY A 358 6.61 -23.73 4.27
N TRP A 359 5.63 -23.47 3.40
CA TRP A 359 4.84 -22.24 3.44
C TRP A 359 4.00 -22.14 4.70
N TYR A 360 3.27 -23.21 5.02
CA TYR A 360 2.37 -23.25 6.18
C TYR A 360 3.15 -23.15 7.50
N ALA A 361 4.25 -23.88 7.64
CA ALA A 361 5.14 -23.83 8.80
C ALA A 361 5.65 -22.40 9.02
N ARG A 362 6.14 -21.72 7.97
CA ARG A 362 6.61 -20.33 8.07
C ARG A 362 5.54 -19.35 8.58
N LEU A 363 4.31 -19.46 8.07
CA LEU A 363 3.20 -18.60 8.52
C LEU A 363 2.76 -18.93 9.96
N SER A 364 2.87 -20.20 10.36
CA SER A 364 2.35 -20.72 11.62
C SER A 364 3.34 -20.64 12.78
N GLU A 365 4.64 -20.68 12.49
CA GLU A 365 5.72 -20.66 13.48
C GLU A 365 5.97 -19.27 14.06
N GLY A 366 5.27 -18.23 13.56
CA GLY A 366 5.44 -16.87 14.04
C GLY A 366 6.91 -16.47 14.02
N VAL A 367 7.57 -16.63 12.88
CA VAL A 367 9.00 -16.31 12.75
C VAL A 367 9.22 -14.90 13.26
N SER A 368 9.96 -14.81 14.36
CA SER A 368 10.00 -13.62 15.18
C SER A 368 10.42 -12.41 14.34
N LEU A 369 9.52 -11.43 14.24
CA LEU A 369 9.92 -10.05 13.98
C LEU A 369 11.14 -9.70 14.83
N ASN A 370 11.27 -10.26 16.04
CA ASN A 370 12.35 -10.02 16.97
C ASN A 370 13.75 -10.07 16.35
N ARG A 371 14.16 -11.09 15.58
CA ARG A 371 15.55 -11.11 15.07
C ARG A 371 15.84 -10.02 14.03
N LEU A 372 14.97 -9.80 13.05
CA LEU A 372 15.17 -8.74 12.05
C LEU A 372 14.91 -7.35 12.64
N ARG A 373 13.95 -7.25 13.55
CA ARG A 373 13.68 -6.06 14.38
C ARG A 373 14.89 -5.73 15.21
N GLU A 374 15.46 -6.69 15.93
CA GLU A 374 16.66 -6.56 16.73
C GLU A 374 17.84 -6.15 15.86
N ALA A 375 18.06 -6.80 14.72
CA ALA A 375 19.14 -6.45 13.81
C ALA A 375 18.98 -5.06 13.18
N THR A 376 17.79 -4.72 12.69
CA THR A 376 17.53 -3.41 12.06
C THR A 376 17.53 -2.28 13.09
N LEU A 377 16.88 -2.52 14.23
CA LEU A 377 16.80 -1.54 15.32
C LEU A 377 18.05 -1.54 16.20
N ALA A 378 19.03 -2.42 16.01
CA ALA A 378 20.28 -2.44 16.78
C ALA A 378 20.95 -1.06 16.76
N GLY A 379 21.13 -0.48 15.56
CA GLY A 379 21.66 0.88 15.43
C GLY A 379 20.75 1.94 16.06
N SER A 380 19.43 1.74 16.06
CA SER A 380 18.50 2.64 16.75
C SER A 380 18.51 2.51 18.29
N ARG A 381 19.09 1.45 18.83
CA ARG A 381 19.23 1.18 20.27
C ARG A 381 20.66 1.47 20.76
N ASP A 382 21.60 1.59 19.84
CA ASP A 382 22.99 1.94 20.14
C ASP A 382 23.08 3.36 20.69
N GLY A 383 23.62 3.48 21.89
CA GLY A 383 23.84 4.76 22.58
C GLY A 383 24.79 5.68 21.81
N ALA A 384 25.74 5.12 21.05
CA ALA A 384 26.72 5.87 20.25
C ALA A 384 26.13 6.42 18.94
N THR A 385 25.03 5.84 18.45
CA THR A 385 24.37 6.36 17.24
C THR A 385 23.64 7.67 17.55
N PRO A 386 23.87 8.76 16.77
CA PRO A 386 23.22 10.05 17.02
C PRO A 386 21.69 9.94 17.04
N ALA A 387 21.04 10.69 17.93
CA ALA A 387 19.59 10.56 18.14
C ALA A 387 18.74 10.82 16.88
N VAL A 388 19.18 11.72 15.99
CA VAL A 388 18.53 11.95 14.69
C VAL A 388 18.62 10.70 13.81
N GLU A 389 19.77 10.03 13.78
CA GLU A 389 19.96 8.81 12.99
C GLU A 389 19.14 7.66 13.59
N ARG A 390 19.04 7.55 14.91
CA ARG A 390 18.13 6.61 15.57
C ARG A 390 16.68 6.84 15.15
N LEU A 391 16.25 8.09 14.99
CA LEU A 391 14.90 8.43 14.54
C LEU A 391 14.70 7.99 13.10
N VAL A 392 15.65 8.30 12.21
CA VAL A 392 15.64 7.86 10.82
C VAL A 392 15.50 6.35 10.73
N LEU A 393 16.33 5.60 11.46
CA LEU A 393 16.27 4.13 11.52
C LEU A 393 14.91 3.62 12.05
N ARG A 394 14.33 4.26 13.08
CA ARG A 394 13.02 3.90 13.64
C ARG A 394 11.90 4.12 12.64
N VAL A 395 11.88 5.28 11.98
CA VAL A 395 10.89 5.59 10.95
C VAL A 395 11.07 4.65 9.77
N GLN A 396 12.29 4.38 9.30
CA GLN A 396 12.56 3.44 8.20
C GLN A 396 12.16 1.99 8.51
N TYR A 397 12.26 1.57 9.78
CA TYR A 397 11.89 0.22 10.20
C TYR A 397 10.38 0.08 10.42
N ASP A 398 9.76 0.98 11.19
CA ASP A 398 8.38 0.82 11.68
C ASP A 398 7.31 1.30 10.71
N LEU A 399 7.64 1.20 9.42
CA LEU A 399 6.80 1.61 8.32
C LEU A 399 5.45 0.85 8.26
N GLN A 400 5.33 -0.23 9.04
CA GLN A 400 4.19 -1.15 9.13
C GLN A 400 3.99 -1.70 10.56
N GLY A 401 4.40 -0.90 11.55
CA GLY A 401 4.43 -1.26 12.97
C GLY A 401 3.11 -1.66 13.63
N PRO A 402 3.16 -1.93 14.95
CA PRO A 402 2.02 -2.33 15.77
C PRO A 402 0.97 -1.23 15.98
N LEU A 403 1.14 -0.05 15.35
CA LEU A 403 0.19 1.05 15.44
C LEU A 403 -1.15 0.64 14.79
N SER A 404 -2.03 0.03 15.57
CA SER A 404 -3.36 -0.45 15.16
C SER A 404 -4.32 0.72 14.96
N MET A 405 -4.20 1.36 13.79
CA MET A 405 -5.00 2.51 13.39
C MET A 405 -6.42 2.07 13.00
N PRO A 406 -7.46 2.87 13.29
CA PRO A 406 -8.84 2.55 12.93
C PRO A 406 -9.16 2.79 11.43
N LEU A 407 -10.05 1.99 10.86
CA LEU A 407 -10.61 2.07 9.49
C LEU A 407 -12.13 2.21 9.60
N TYR A 408 -12.73 3.21 8.96
CA TYR A 408 -14.12 3.59 9.20
C TYR A 408 -14.99 3.43 7.96
N ALA A 409 -16.27 3.06 8.14
CA ALA A 409 -17.19 2.91 6.99
C ALA A 409 -17.49 4.24 6.27
N ASP A 410 -17.23 5.37 6.91
CA ASP A 410 -17.31 6.70 6.31
C ASP A 410 -16.10 7.04 5.42
N LEU A 411 -15.08 6.17 5.39
CA LEU A 411 -13.81 6.32 4.68
C LEU A 411 -12.92 7.47 5.18
N SER A 412 -13.09 7.89 6.44
CA SER A 412 -12.25 8.93 7.04
C SER A 412 -10.78 8.50 7.23
N GLU A 413 -10.42 7.23 6.99
CA GLU A 413 -9.04 6.77 6.87
C GLU A 413 -8.34 7.22 5.58
N GLU A 414 -9.09 7.38 4.48
CA GLU A 414 -8.51 7.80 3.20
C GLU A 414 -7.92 9.21 3.33
N ASP A 415 -8.49 10.06 4.20
CA ASP A 415 -7.94 11.38 4.48
C ASP A 415 -6.50 11.34 5.01
N ARG A 416 -6.13 10.43 5.93
CA ARG A 416 -4.74 10.34 6.44
C ARG A 416 -3.78 9.58 5.54
N LYS A 417 -4.30 8.83 4.57
CA LYS A 417 -3.53 7.91 3.73
C LYS A 417 -2.34 8.60 3.09
N ARG A 418 -2.53 9.84 2.62
CA ARG A 418 -1.45 10.63 2.02
C ARG A 418 -0.29 10.88 2.99
N ALA A 419 -0.53 11.34 4.21
CA ALA A 419 0.52 11.54 5.22
C ALA A 419 1.24 10.24 5.57
N ARG A 420 0.51 9.13 5.71
CA ARG A 420 1.11 7.81 5.97
C ARG A 420 2.01 7.37 4.81
N ILE A 421 1.55 7.56 3.56
CA ILE A 421 2.32 7.24 2.35
C ILE A 421 3.59 8.09 2.30
N VAL A 422 3.48 9.41 2.48
CA VAL A 422 4.62 10.33 2.46
C VAL A 422 5.67 9.96 3.49
N ILE A 423 5.26 9.71 4.74
CA ILE A 423 6.21 9.29 5.80
C ILE A 423 6.86 7.95 5.44
N ARG A 424 6.09 7.02 4.87
CA ARG A 424 6.60 5.68 4.53
C ARG A 424 7.60 5.67 3.38
N GLU A 425 7.38 6.52 2.41
CA GLU A 425 8.14 6.54 1.15
C GLU A 425 9.26 7.58 1.20
N MET A 426 9.38 8.32 2.31
CA MET A 426 10.40 9.33 2.52
C MET A 426 11.80 8.69 2.56
N ALA A 427 12.70 9.22 1.73
CA ALA A 427 14.12 8.88 1.78
C ALA A 427 14.77 9.30 3.12
N PRO A 428 15.73 8.54 3.65
CA PRO A 428 16.39 8.86 4.93
C PRO A 428 17.01 10.26 4.99
N GLU A 429 17.55 10.78 3.88
CA GLU A 429 18.10 12.14 3.80
C GLU A 429 17.02 13.20 4.02
N ARG A 430 15.79 12.95 3.56
CA ARG A 430 14.65 13.84 3.76
C ARG A 430 14.17 13.82 5.20
N ILE A 431 14.07 12.65 5.83
CA ILE A 431 13.74 12.54 7.26
C ILE A 431 14.77 13.33 8.08
N ARG A 432 16.07 13.13 7.78
CA ARG A 432 17.18 13.83 8.44
C ARG A 432 17.07 15.35 8.28
N HIS A 433 16.70 15.84 7.10
CA HIS A 433 16.50 17.26 6.84
C HIS A 433 15.45 17.89 7.77
N PHE A 434 14.23 17.34 7.82
CA PHE A 434 13.15 17.88 8.65
C PHE A 434 13.51 17.84 10.15
N VAL A 435 14.06 16.72 10.63
CA VAL A 435 14.37 16.54 12.05
C VAL A 435 15.56 17.39 12.51
N THR A 436 16.57 17.60 11.65
CA THR A 436 17.72 18.46 11.99
C THR A 436 17.31 19.91 12.15
N ARG A 437 16.40 20.41 11.29
CA ARG A 437 15.83 21.76 11.44
C ARG A 437 15.08 21.90 12.77
N LEU A 438 14.26 20.90 13.14
CA LEU A 438 13.56 20.90 14.43
C LEU A 438 14.52 20.90 15.62
N ARG A 439 15.63 20.14 15.54
CA ARG A 439 16.69 20.14 16.57
C ARG A 439 17.33 21.51 16.72
N ALA A 440 17.69 22.16 15.63
CA ALA A 440 18.28 23.50 15.66
C ALA A 440 17.32 24.53 16.29
N ASP A 441 16.03 24.46 15.96
CA ASP A 441 14.99 25.32 16.55
C ASP A 441 14.85 25.11 18.06
N ARG A 442 14.87 23.85 18.51
CA ARG A 442 14.85 23.49 19.93
C ARG A 442 16.02 24.12 20.68
N ILE A 443 17.25 23.98 20.16
CA ILE A 443 18.47 24.51 20.77
C ILE A 443 18.40 26.04 20.87
N ARG A 444 18.04 26.71 19.78
CA ARG A 444 17.92 28.19 19.76
C ARG A 444 16.92 28.74 20.78
N ARG A 445 15.92 27.94 21.16
CA ARG A 445 14.88 28.32 22.11
C ARG A 445 15.21 27.98 23.57
N GLY A 446 16.32 27.29 23.84
CA GLY A 446 16.66 26.85 25.19
C GLY A 446 15.63 25.89 25.78
N ALA A 447 15.05 25.01 24.95
CA ALA A 447 14.11 23.99 25.43
C ALA A 447 14.77 23.12 26.51
N PRO A 448 13.99 22.60 27.49
CA PRO A 448 14.54 21.82 28.60
C PRO A 448 15.32 20.61 28.09
N ALA A 449 16.36 20.24 28.84
CA ALA A 449 17.13 19.04 28.57
C ALA A 449 16.21 17.80 28.52
N PRO A 450 16.49 16.82 27.65
CA PRO A 450 15.71 15.59 27.60
C PRO A 450 15.88 14.83 28.94
N VAL A 451 14.78 14.33 29.49
CA VAL A 451 14.77 13.56 30.74
C VAL A 451 14.01 12.27 30.50
N ARG A 452 14.59 11.13 30.89
CA ARG A 452 13.90 9.84 30.85
C ARG A 452 12.80 9.81 31.91
N ARG A 453 11.60 9.41 31.53
CA ARG A 453 10.42 9.33 32.41
C ARG A 453 9.89 7.90 32.48
N PRO A 454 9.11 7.55 33.51
CA PRO A 454 8.42 6.26 33.57
C PRO A 454 7.51 6.04 32.35
N PHE A 455 7.36 4.79 31.93
CA PHE A 455 6.61 4.41 30.73
C PHE A 455 5.22 5.05 30.65
N ASP A 456 4.39 4.88 31.69
CA ASP A 456 3.03 5.42 31.72
C ASP A 456 2.99 6.96 31.59
N ARG A 457 3.97 7.65 32.19
CA ARG A 457 4.10 9.10 32.08
C ARG A 457 4.48 9.53 30.66
N SER A 458 5.39 8.81 30.03
CA SER A 458 5.75 9.08 28.64
C SER A 458 4.59 8.82 27.67
N VAL A 459 3.76 7.79 27.93
CA VAL A 459 2.51 7.55 27.17
C VAL A 459 1.54 8.71 27.33
N GLU A 460 1.29 9.15 28.58
CA GLU A 460 0.43 10.31 28.87
C GLU A 460 0.92 11.58 28.17
N GLU A 461 2.22 11.84 28.20
CA GLU A 461 2.85 13.00 27.58
C GLU A 461 2.80 12.97 26.06
N LEU A 462 3.06 11.81 25.44
CA LEU A 462 2.94 11.63 24.00
C LEU A 462 1.50 11.92 23.58
N HIS A 463 0.52 11.29 24.24
CA HIS A 463 -0.89 11.48 23.94
C HIS A 463 -1.33 12.93 24.17
N HIS A 464 -0.86 13.59 25.23
CA HIS A 464 -1.13 15.00 25.48
C HIS A 464 -0.54 15.88 24.38
N GLY A 465 0.75 15.72 24.05
CA GLY A 465 1.43 16.50 23.02
C GLY A 465 0.78 16.36 21.64
N LEU A 466 0.37 15.15 21.25
CA LEU A 466 -0.34 14.92 19.99
C LEU A 466 -1.72 15.57 19.97
N ARG A 467 -2.47 15.56 21.09
CA ARG A 467 -3.75 16.29 21.18
C ARG A 467 -3.56 17.81 21.13
N THR A 468 -2.51 18.33 21.75
CA THR A 468 -2.22 19.77 21.65
C THR A 468 -1.81 20.15 20.23
N LEU A 469 -1.04 19.29 19.54
CA LEU A 469 -0.71 19.48 18.13
C LEU A 469 -1.96 19.46 17.26
N ASP A 470 -2.85 18.48 17.43
CA ASP A 470 -4.17 18.40 16.78
C ASP A 470 -4.96 19.72 16.93
N GLN A 471 -5.09 20.23 18.16
CA GLN A 471 -5.77 21.49 18.44
C GLN A 471 -5.09 22.69 17.76
N ALA A 472 -3.76 22.76 17.79
CA ALA A 472 -3.01 23.83 17.15
C ALA A 472 -3.21 23.80 15.62
N MET A 473 -3.15 22.62 15.01
CA MET A 473 -3.37 22.42 13.58
C MET A 473 -4.79 22.82 13.14
N ALA A 474 -5.80 22.50 13.95
CA ALA A 474 -7.19 22.83 13.63
C ALA A 474 -7.46 24.35 13.53
N SER A 475 -6.64 25.16 14.21
CA SER A 475 -6.76 26.63 14.23
C SER A 475 -5.72 27.36 13.37
N ALA A 476 -4.80 26.62 12.75
CA ALA A 476 -3.65 27.23 12.08
C ALA A 476 -3.93 27.50 10.60
N GLU A 477 -3.40 28.63 10.13
CA GLU A 477 -3.38 28.96 8.71
C GLU A 477 -2.30 28.14 7.97
N PRO A 478 -2.52 27.76 6.70
CA PRO A 478 -1.47 27.20 5.86
C PRO A 478 -0.26 28.14 5.76
N SER A 479 0.96 27.59 5.80
CA SER A 479 2.20 28.37 5.67
C SER A 479 2.40 28.97 4.28
N GLY A 480 1.57 28.59 3.30
CA GLY A 480 1.72 28.93 1.89
C GLY A 480 2.79 28.11 1.17
N TYR A 481 3.57 27.30 1.90
CA TYR A 481 4.56 26.39 1.35
C TYR A 481 4.12 24.94 1.53
N VAL A 482 4.21 24.16 0.46
CA VAL A 482 4.00 22.71 0.47
C VAL A 482 5.25 22.08 -0.10
N ASP A 483 5.98 21.31 0.71
CA ASP A 483 7.16 20.60 0.22
C ASP A 483 6.76 19.63 -0.92
N PRO A 484 7.52 19.56 -2.04
CA PRO A 484 7.24 18.67 -3.15
C PRO A 484 7.06 17.19 -2.77
N ILE A 485 7.56 16.76 -1.61
CA ILE A 485 7.35 15.43 -1.05
C ILE A 485 5.87 15.12 -0.79
N TRP A 486 5.02 16.13 -0.67
CA TRP A 486 3.57 15.97 -0.58
C TRP A 486 2.90 15.84 -1.95
N GLY A 487 3.68 15.96 -3.03
CA GLY A 487 3.27 15.77 -4.41
C GLY A 487 2.36 16.89 -4.90
N PRO A 488 1.65 16.69 -6.03
CA PRO A 488 0.77 17.68 -6.66
C PRO A 488 -0.54 17.95 -5.89
N THR A 489 -0.51 17.83 -4.56
CA THR A 489 -1.68 17.93 -3.70
C THR A 489 -1.90 19.38 -3.28
N ASP A 490 -3.15 19.82 -3.27
CA ASP A 490 -3.58 21.08 -2.60
C ASP A 490 -3.08 21.10 -1.14
N GLY A 491 -2.48 22.22 -0.72
CA GLY A 491 -1.98 22.42 0.63
C GLY A 491 -3.02 22.14 1.71
N HIS A 492 -4.31 22.46 1.48
CA HIS A 492 -5.37 22.14 2.43
C HIS A 492 -5.59 20.63 2.59
N ARG A 493 -5.54 19.87 1.49
CA ARG A 493 -5.64 18.41 1.53
C ARG A 493 -4.44 17.78 2.24
N VAL A 494 -3.23 18.31 2.02
CA VAL A 494 -2.01 17.89 2.72
C VAL A 494 -2.13 18.11 4.22
N VAL A 495 -2.54 19.32 4.62
CA VAL A 495 -2.78 19.69 6.02
C VAL A 495 -3.83 18.78 6.65
N ARG A 496 -4.98 18.59 6.00
CA ARG A 496 -6.05 17.70 6.48
C ARG A 496 -5.54 16.27 6.66
N SER A 497 -4.70 15.80 5.73
CA SER A 497 -4.12 14.46 5.81
C SER A 497 -3.20 14.28 7.01
N LEU A 498 -2.27 15.22 7.20
CA LEU A 498 -1.38 15.20 8.36
C LEU A 498 -2.16 15.35 9.66
N HIS A 499 -3.17 16.22 9.68
CA HIS A 499 -4.03 16.44 10.84
C HIS A 499 -4.75 15.14 11.25
N ARG A 500 -5.37 14.46 10.28
CA ARG A 500 -6.02 13.16 10.52
C ARG A 500 -5.02 12.10 10.99
N PHE A 501 -3.80 12.08 10.42
CA PHE A 501 -2.73 11.19 10.88
C PHE A 501 -2.36 11.44 12.36
N VAL A 502 -2.24 12.70 12.77
CA VAL A 502 -1.96 13.07 14.18
C VAL A 502 -3.09 12.63 15.11
N VAL A 503 -4.35 12.82 14.72
CA VAL A 503 -5.51 12.37 15.51
C VAL A 503 -5.49 10.87 15.73
N ASP A 504 -5.24 10.08 14.67
CA ASP A 504 -5.23 8.63 14.78
C ASP A 504 -3.97 8.11 15.49
N LEU A 505 -2.82 8.79 15.35
CA LEU A 505 -1.63 8.52 16.14
C LEU A 505 -1.87 8.79 17.64
N ALA A 506 -2.57 9.86 18.00
CA ALA A 506 -2.93 10.15 19.39
C ALA A 506 -3.82 9.04 19.99
N ARG A 507 -4.80 8.56 19.22
CA ARG A 507 -5.65 7.42 19.62
C ARG A 507 -4.86 6.15 19.82
N THR A 508 -3.87 5.92 18.95
CA THR A 508 -3.00 4.75 19.00
C THR A 508 -2.00 4.82 20.16
N ALA A 509 -1.45 5.99 20.46
CA ALA A 509 -0.50 6.19 21.56
C ALA A 509 -1.06 5.75 22.93
N LYS A 510 -2.37 5.87 23.15
CA LYS A 510 -3.03 5.36 24.37
C LYS A 510 -3.00 3.84 24.53
N ARG A 511 -2.76 3.12 23.43
CA ARG A 511 -2.81 1.65 23.35
C ARG A 511 -1.41 1.05 23.24
N THR A 512 -0.37 1.86 23.47
CA THR A 512 1.00 1.39 23.45
C THR A 512 1.27 0.50 24.67
N GLU A 513 1.77 -0.70 24.44
CA GLU A 513 1.95 -1.73 25.48
C GLU A 513 3.42 -1.98 25.85
N ASP A 514 4.38 -1.47 25.07
CA ASP A 514 5.81 -1.70 25.25
C ASP A 514 6.70 -0.49 24.87
N GLU A 515 7.92 -0.44 25.42
CA GLU A 515 8.87 0.67 25.26
C GLU A 515 9.27 0.92 23.80
N ASP A 516 9.43 -0.13 22.99
CA ASP A 516 9.79 0.02 21.58
C ASP A 516 8.65 0.65 20.77
N SER A 517 7.41 0.24 21.04
CA SER A 517 6.22 0.84 20.44
C SER A 517 6.07 2.31 20.87
N LEU A 518 6.44 2.66 22.11
CA LEU A 518 6.41 4.04 22.61
C LEU A 518 7.48 4.93 21.97
N VAL A 519 8.73 4.43 21.89
CA VAL A 519 9.83 5.11 21.20
C VAL A 519 9.43 5.41 19.77
N THR A 520 8.82 4.44 19.11
CA THR A 520 8.42 4.57 17.73
C THR A 520 7.24 5.54 17.54
N ALA A 521 6.19 5.42 18.35
CA ALA A 521 5.08 6.36 18.31
C ALA A 521 5.56 7.81 18.58
N SER A 522 6.57 7.97 19.43
CA SER A 522 7.24 9.25 19.71
C SER A 522 8.10 9.74 18.52
N ALA A 523 8.78 8.84 17.80
CA ALA A 523 9.50 9.17 16.55
C ALA A 523 8.54 9.69 15.47
N PHE A 524 7.39 9.01 15.27
CA PHE A 524 6.34 9.49 14.37
C PHE A 524 5.76 10.82 14.85
N GLY A 525 5.50 10.98 16.16
CA GLY A 525 5.00 12.24 16.72
C GLY A 525 5.97 13.41 16.48
N ALA A 526 7.26 13.20 16.67
CA ALA A 526 8.30 14.20 16.40
C ALA A 526 8.37 14.56 14.91
N LEU A 527 8.36 13.57 14.01
CA LEU A 527 8.36 13.82 12.56
C LEU A 527 7.07 14.53 12.12
N SER A 528 5.90 14.12 12.61
CA SER A 528 4.63 14.79 12.31
C SER A 528 4.62 16.24 12.77
N ALA A 529 5.22 16.55 13.92
CA ALA A 529 5.33 17.93 14.40
C ALA A 529 6.29 18.77 13.54
N ALA A 530 7.38 18.17 13.05
CA ALA A 530 8.29 18.83 12.10
C ALA A 530 7.55 19.17 10.80
N LEU A 531 6.84 18.18 10.23
CA LEU A 531 6.05 18.37 9.01
C LEU A 531 4.93 19.41 9.20
N ALA A 532 4.24 19.40 10.35
CA ALA A 532 3.19 20.36 10.65
C ALA A 532 3.75 21.80 10.72
N THR A 533 4.95 21.99 11.27
CA THR A 533 5.58 23.31 11.37
C THR A 533 5.95 23.88 10.00
N ASP A 534 6.24 23.02 9.01
CA ASP A 534 6.52 23.47 7.64
C ASP A 534 5.24 23.75 6.84
N LEU A 535 4.16 23.00 7.10
CA LEU A 535 2.89 23.14 6.38
C LEU A 535 1.95 24.22 6.96
N LEU A 536 2.14 24.59 8.23
CA LEU A 536 1.21 25.45 8.97
C LEU A 536 1.92 26.56 9.74
N VAL A 537 1.28 27.72 9.83
CA VAL A 537 1.67 28.81 10.71
C VAL A 537 1.19 28.52 12.13
N LEU A 538 1.88 27.62 12.84
CA LEU A 538 1.46 27.20 14.18
C LEU A 538 1.82 28.19 15.31
N GLY A 539 2.50 29.30 14.99
CA GLY A 539 2.94 30.30 15.97
C GLY A 539 3.93 29.78 17.02
N ALA A 540 4.06 30.49 18.14
CA ALA A 540 4.91 30.07 19.25
C ALA A 540 4.42 28.77 19.93
N PRO A 541 3.12 28.62 20.25
CA PRO A 541 2.62 27.40 20.89
C PRO A 541 2.89 26.13 20.08
N GLY A 542 2.71 26.17 18.76
CA GLY A 542 3.00 25.02 17.89
C GLY A 542 4.47 24.60 17.87
N ARG A 543 5.37 25.58 17.81
CA ARG A 543 6.82 25.32 17.89
C ARG A 543 7.22 24.76 19.25
N ASP A 544 6.58 25.21 20.32
CA ASP A 544 6.81 24.66 21.67
C ASP A 544 6.34 23.21 21.76
N ILE A 545 5.19 22.87 21.16
CA ILE A 545 4.68 21.49 21.09
C ILE A 545 5.62 20.61 20.27
N ALA A 546 6.10 21.09 19.11
CA ALA A 546 7.04 20.35 18.27
C ALA A 546 8.38 20.09 19.01
N ALA A 547 8.90 21.11 19.70
CA ALA A 547 10.09 20.97 20.54
C ALA A 547 9.86 19.99 21.70
N ARG A 548 8.66 19.99 22.32
CA ARG A 548 8.28 19.06 23.39
C ARG A 548 8.21 17.61 22.90
N LEU A 549 7.54 17.35 21.78
CA LEU A 549 7.44 16.01 21.18
C LEU A 549 8.82 15.47 20.80
N PHE A 550 9.69 16.31 20.23
CA PHE A 550 11.07 15.92 19.97
C PHE A 550 11.88 15.69 21.24
N THR A 551 11.70 16.52 22.27
CA THR A 551 12.38 16.34 23.58
C THR A 551 11.92 15.05 24.29
N LEU A 552 10.64 14.70 24.18
CA LEU A 552 10.12 13.43 24.68
C LEU A 552 10.79 12.25 23.97
N TYR A 553 10.85 12.29 22.64
CA TYR A 553 11.58 11.28 21.87
C TYR A 553 13.04 11.18 22.31
N LEU A 554 13.76 12.30 22.43
CA LEU A 554 15.14 12.33 22.91
C LEU A 554 15.29 11.72 24.32
N GLY A 555 14.37 12.02 25.25
CA GLY A 555 14.39 11.46 26.61
C GLY A 555 14.24 9.93 26.64
N LEU A 556 13.56 9.36 25.64
CA LEU A 556 13.38 7.92 25.50
C LEU A 556 14.60 7.23 24.87
N VAL A 557 15.34 7.90 23.97
CA VAL A 557 16.44 7.27 23.21
C VAL A 557 17.84 7.73 23.57
N ALA A 558 18.00 8.85 24.29
CA ALA A 558 19.28 9.53 24.52
C ALA A 558 19.57 9.75 26.00
N SER A 559 19.36 8.74 26.84
CA SER A 559 19.40 8.88 28.31
C SER A 559 20.74 9.37 28.89
N ASP A 560 21.88 9.23 28.18
CA ASP A 560 23.22 9.46 28.77
C ASP A 560 24.22 10.21 27.86
N VAL A 561 23.79 10.84 26.75
CA VAL A 561 24.74 11.56 25.87
C VAL A 561 24.72 13.06 26.19
N PRO A 562 25.80 13.65 26.74
CA PRO A 562 25.89 15.10 26.84
C PRO A 562 25.80 15.70 25.43
N GLU A 563 24.96 16.74 25.25
CA GLU A 563 24.86 17.53 24.01
C GLU A 563 26.15 18.34 23.76
N ARG A 564 27.28 17.66 23.60
CA ARG A 564 28.54 18.22 23.12
C ARG A 564 29.05 17.36 21.99
N GLU A 565 28.56 17.64 20.79
CA GLU A 565 29.39 17.47 19.60
C GLU A 565 29.45 18.81 18.88
N SER A 566 30.69 19.29 18.82
CA SER A 566 31.16 20.43 18.08
C SER A 566 30.93 20.22 16.58
N ASP A 567 30.05 21.03 16.00
CA ASP A 567 30.12 21.33 14.57
C ASP A 567 31.26 22.33 14.37
N ALA A 568 32.42 21.86 13.91
CA ALA A 568 33.33 22.66 13.12
C ALA A 568 33.26 22.12 11.67
N PRO A 569 33.27 23.01 10.67
CA PRO A 569 32.65 22.81 9.35
C PRO A 569 33.21 21.67 8.51
#